data_AF-A0A251WIJ1-F1
#
_entry.id   AF-A0A251WIJ1-F1
#
_cell.length_a   1.000
_cell.length_b   1.000
_cell.length_c   1.000
_cell.angle_alpha   90.00
_cell.angle_beta   90.00
_cell.angle_gamma   90.00
#
_symmetry.space_group_name_H-M   'P 1'
#
loop_
_entity.id
_entity.type
_entity.pdbx_description
1 polymer ?
#
loop_
_entity_poly.entity_id
_entity_poly.type
_entity_poly.pdbx_seq_one_letter_code
_entity_poly.pdbx_strand_id
1 'polypeptide(L)'
;MPTRILIAIFLALLSGASCALDDNDAGAYAVVDKSGLITTKVFRVTKAESGWGIEDRKSDGSWSSVTCVDGCRLGISSPSDIHRFFNRATLEQIVPDCVHDKAFAFCRYALTGNSLFRGYLLVALTEAQPISLRLAKIVKDQPKAPEVLAAAKQNYQRSCVVCHLVGAVGAPRTGRLDDWGLRYRQPTEVLYQHAIEGFKACPPRGGIPSLTDQELRDVVDYMLAQTGNR
;
A
#
# COMPACT_ATOMS: atom_id res chain seq x y z
N MET A 1 -34.93 53.20 19.90
CA MET A 1 -35.00 52.27 18.76
C MET A 1 -33.72 51.46 18.72
N PRO A 2 -33.73 50.14 19.00
CA PRO A 2 -32.51 49.32 18.94
C PRO A 2 -32.34 48.73 17.53
N THR A 3 -31.18 48.97 16.93
CA THR A 3 -30.78 48.41 15.65
C THR A 3 -30.28 46.98 15.88
N ARG A 4 -30.98 45.99 15.33
CA ARG A 4 -30.59 44.56 15.38
C ARG A 4 -29.44 44.31 14.42
N ILE A 5 -28.28 43.92 14.93
CA ILE A 5 -27.18 43.36 14.13
C ILE A 5 -27.44 41.86 14.00
N LEU A 6 -27.87 41.39 12.82
CA LEU A 6 -27.89 39.96 12.51
C LEU A 6 -26.46 39.50 12.23
N ILE A 7 -25.91 38.70 13.15
CA ILE A 7 -24.69 37.93 12.91
C ILE A 7 -25.12 36.68 12.14
N ALA A 8 -24.85 36.64 10.84
CA ALA A 8 -25.01 35.43 10.04
C ALA A 8 -23.88 34.45 10.40
N ILE A 9 -24.20 33.45 11.20
CA ILE A 9 -23.32 32.31 11.47
C ILE A 9 -23.26 31.49 10.18
N PHE A 10 -22.17 31.63 9.43
CA PHE A 10 -21.85 30.75 8.31
C PHE A 10 -21.47 29.38 8.89
N LEU A 11 -22.46 28.50 9.02
CA LEU A 11 -22.24 27.10 9.34
C LEU A 11 -21.55 26.46 8.12
N ALA A 12 -20.23 26.37 8.16
CA ALA A 12 -19.47 25.63 7.17
C ALA A 12 -19.88 24.16 7.26
N LEU A 13 -20.77 23.75 6.35
CA LEU A 13 -21.04 22.36 6.05
C LEU A 13 -19.71 21.73 5.64
N LEU A 14 -19.08 20.99 6.56
CA LEU A 14 -18.06 20.00 6.24
C LEU A 14 -18.76 18.87 5.47
N SER A 15 -19.05 19.13 4.20
CA SER A 15 -19.31 18.10 3.21
C SER A 15 -18.10 17.18 3.25
N GLY A 16 -18.29 15.94 3.69
CA GLY A 16 -17.28 14.89 3.61
C GLY A 16 -16.84 14.75 2.17
N ALA A 17 -15.74 15.40 1.82
CA ALA A 17 -15.13 15.28 0.52
C ALA A 17 -14.61 13.84 0.43
N SER A 18 -15.29 13.01 -0.37
CA SER A 18 -14.62 11.86 -0.99
C SER A 18 -13.50 12.47 -1.82
N CYS A 19 -12.29 12.47 -1.27
CA CYS A 19 -11.16 13.04 -1.98
C CYS A 19 -10.85 12.09 -3.13
N ALA A 20 -11.11 12.56 -4.35
CA ALA A 20 -10.63 11.93 -5.56
C ALA A 20 -9.14 11.52 -5.43
N LEU A 21 -8.72 10.55 -6.24
CA LEU A 21 -7.30 10.17 -6.29
C LEU A 21 -6.42 11.42 -6.44
N ASP A 22 -5.29 11.40 -5.73
CA ASP A 22 -4.34 12.51 -5.65
C ASP A 22 -2.92 12.05 -6.03
N ASP A 23 -1.96 12.97 -6.10
CA ASP A 23 -0.60 12.65 -6.56
C ASP A 23 0.08 11.54 -5.74
N ASN A 24 -0.33 11.31 -4.48
CA ASN A 24 0.18 10.21 -3.67
C ASN A 24 -0.35 8.84 -4.10
N ASP A 25 -1.30 8.75 -5.02
CA ASP A 25 -1.75 7.50 -5.61
C ASP A 25 -0.95 7.13 -6.87
N ALA A 26 -0.10 8.02 -7.39
CA ALA A 26 0.87 7.65 -8.42
C ALA A 26 1.95 6.70 -7.84
N GLY A 27 2.41 5.75 -8.64
CA GLY A 27 3.42 4.77 -8.23
C GLY A 27 3.34 3.45 -8.99
N ALA A 28 4.19 2.50 -8.62
CA ALA A 28 4.10 1.13 -9.13
C ALA A 28 3.23 0.27 -8.20
N TYR A 29 2.56 -0.74 -8.75
CA TYR A 29 1.61 -1.60 -8.03
C TYR A 29 1.76 -3.04 -8.50
N ALA A 30 1.98 -3.96 -7.57
CA ALA A 30 2.00 -5.38 -7.87
C ALA A 30 0.62 -6.00 -7.63
N VAL A 31 0.21 -6.94 -8.49
CA VAL A 31 -1.03 -7.70 -8.28
C VAL A 31 -0.82 -8.66 -7.12
N VAL A 32 -1.80 -8.70 -6.21
CA VAL A 32 -1.89 -9.66 -5.12
C VAL A 32 -2.86 -10.77 -5.53
N ASP A 33 -2.39 -12.02 -5.50
CA ASP A 33 -3.21 -13.16 -5.86
C ASP A 33 -4.29 -13.48 -4.80
N LYS A 34 -5.09 -14.52 -5.02
CA LYS A 34 -6.15 -14.93 -4.08
C LYS A 34 -5.62 -15.42 -2.73
N SER A 35 -4.39 -15.90 -2.66
CA SER A 35 -3.74 -16.36 -1.42
C SER A 35 -3.14 -15.21 -0.60
N GLY A 36 -3.03 -14.01 -1.18
CA GLY A 36 -2.40 -12.85 -0.52
C GLY A 36 -0.94 -12.65 -0.92
N LEU A 37 -0.41 -13.46 -1.84
CA LEU A 37 0.97 -13.33 -2.29
C LEU A 37 1.09 -12.29 -3.42
N ILE A 38 2.22 -11.59 -3.42
CA ILE A 38 2.59 -10.62 -4.44
C ILE A 38 3.08 -11.35 -5.67
N THR A 39 2.53 -10.98 -6.83
CA THR A 39 2.92 -11.56 -8.13
C THR A 39 3.95 -10.69 -8.85
N THR A 40 4.52 -11.23 -9.92
CA THR A 40 5.40 -10.48 -10.83
C THR A 40 4.64 -9.54 -11.77
N LYS A 41 3.30 -9.58 -11.78
CA LYS A 41 2.51 -8.67 -12.61
C LYS A 41 2.44 -7.30 -11.94
N VAL A 42 3.06 -6.31 -12.59
CA VAL A 42 3.19 -4.95 -12.08
C VAL A 42 2.53 -3.95 -13.03
N PHE A 43 1.82 -3.00 -12.46
CA PHE A 43 1.32 -1.82 -13.12
C PHE A 43 2.05 -0.57 -12.63
N ARG A 44 2.10 0.47 -13.45
CA ARG A 44 2.53 1.80 -13.05
C ARG A 44 1.37 2.74 -13.28
N VAL A 45 1.02 3.50 -12.25
CA VAL A 45 0.05 4.58 -12.30
C VAL A 45 0.81 5.90 -12.28
N THR A 46 0.57 6.75 -13.27
CA THR A 46 1.19 8.06 -13.40
C THR A 46 0.13 9.15 -13.34
N LYS A 47 0.51 10.29 -12.78
CA LYS A 47 -0.30 11.51 -12.78
C LYS A 47 0.50 12.62 -13.45
N ALA A 48 -0.02 13.11 -14.56
CA ALA A 48 0.51 14.26 -15.30
C ALA A 48 -0.56 15.35 -15.40
N GLU A 49 -0.18 16.52 -15.92
CA GLU A 49 -1.12 17.60 -16.25
C GLU A 49 -2.19 17.12 -17.24
N SER A 50 -1.80 16.26 -18.19
CA SER A 50 -2.68 15.68 -19.21
C SER A 50 -3.66 14.63 -18.68
N GLY A 51 -3.54 14.23 -17.40
CA GLY A 51 -4.43 13.29 -16.74
C GLY A 51 -3.73 12.14 -16.05
N TRP A 52 -4.50 11.10 -15.76
CA TRP A 52 -4.00 9.83 -15.21
C TRP A 52 -3.58 8.88 -16.34
N GLY A 53 -2.48 8.16 -16.13
CA GLY A 53 -2.00 7.12 -17.03
C GLY A 53 -1.75 5.81 -16.27
N ILE A 54 -2.01 4.67 -16.92
CA ILE A 54 -1.71 3.36 -16.37
C ILE A 54 -1.00 2.53 -17.41
N GLU A 55 0.11 1.92 -17.01
CA GLU A 55 0.96 1.09 -17.84
C GLU A 55 1.16 -0.27 -17.19
N ASP A 56 1.28 -1.33 -17.98
CA ASP A 56 1.69 -2.65 -17.52
C ASP A 56 3.16 -2.92 -17.83
N ARG A 57 3.85 -3.56 -16.88
CA ARG A 57 5.22 -4.02 -17.08
C ARG A 57 5.19 -5.36 -17.80
N LYS A 58 5.80 -5.41 -18.98
CA LYS A 58 5.99 -6.64 -19.76
C LYS A 58 7.10 -7.50 -19.17
N SER A 59 7.18 -8.75 -19.63
CA SER A 59 8.19 -9.71 -19.18
C SER A 59 9.62 -9.32 -19.53
N ASP A 60 9.80 -8.57 -20.62
CA ASP A 60 11.10 -8.00 -21.03
C ASP A 60 11.49 -6.73 -20.23
N GLY A 61 10.61 -6.30 -19.31
CA GLY A 61 10.80 -5.12 -18.48
C GLY A 61 10.32 -3.81 -19.11
N SER A 62 9.87 -3.82 -20.36
CA SER A 62 9.27 -2.66 -21.02
C SER A 62 7.90 -2.30 -20.42
N TRP A 63 7.46 -1.06 -20.64
CA TRP A 63 6.16 -0.57 -20.21
C TRP A 63 5.27 -0.38 -21.42
N SER A 64 4.00 -0.73 -21.30
CA SER A 64 3.00 -0.42 -22.32
C SER A 64 1.75 0.14 -21.66
N SER A 65 1.12 1.12 -22.31
CA SER A 65 -0.15 1.64 -21.81
C SER A 65 -1.20 0.54 -21.80
N VAL A 66 -1.99 0.48 -20.72
CA VAL A 66 -3.18 -0.38 -20.67
C VAL A 66 -4.45 0.38 -21.04
N THR A 67 -4.39 1.70 -21.18
CA THR A 67 -5.50 2.50 -21.72
C THR A 67 -5.55 2.34 -23.24
N CYS A 68 -6.75 2.33 -23.82
CA CYS A 68 -6.91 2.25 -25.28
C CYS A 68 -6.16 3.39 -25.99
N VAL A 69 -5.71 3.13 -27.22
CA VAL A 69 -5.03 4.13 -28.07
C VAL A 69 -5.93 5.31 -28.46
N ASP A 70 -7.24 5.08 -28.70
CA ASP A 70 -8.17 6.13 -29.10
C ASP A 70 -9.31 6.34 -28.09
N GLY A 71 -9.46 7.57 -27.58
CA GLY A 71 -10.64 8.02 -26.84
C GLY A 71 -10.81 7.52 -25.40
N CYS A 72 -9.88 6.70 -24.88
CA CYS A 72 -9.92 6.19 -23.52
C CYS A 72 -8.96 6.94 -22.60
N ARG A 73 -9.34 8.16 -22.23
CA ARG A 73 -8.67 8.86 -21.13
C ARG A 73 -9.26 8.41 -19.81
N LEU A 74 -8.40 8.18 -18.82
CA LEU A 74 -8.84 7.92 -17.45
C LEU A 74 -9.43 9.19 -16.85
N GLY A 75 -10.73 9.15 -16.58
CA GLY A 75 -11.48 10.21 -15.91
C GLY A 75 -11.74 9.88 -14.45
N ILE A 76 -11.91 10.90 -13.61
CA ILE A 76 -12.36 10.72 -12.22
C ILE A 76 -13.79 10.16 -12.25
N SER A 77 -14.03 9.10 -11.48
CA SER A 77 -15.31 8.42 -11.44
C SER A 77 -16.34 9.22 -10.67
N SER A 78 -17.51 9.47 -11.25
CA SER A 78 -18.67 9.96 -10.53
C SER A 78 -19.26 8.85 -9.63
N PRO A 79 -20.13 9.19 -8.65
CA PRO A 79 -20.82 8.17 -7.86
C PRO A 79 -21.59 7.14 -8.72
N SER A 80 -22.19 7.57 -9.85
CA SER A 80 -22.84 6.65 -10.78
C SER A 80 -21.85 5.73 -11.51
N ASP A 81 -20.64 6.20 -11.81
CA ASP A 81 -19.63 5.35 -12.45
C ASP A 81 -19.14 4.26 -11.51
N ILE A 82 -19.00 4.56 -10.21
CA ILE A 82 -18.59 3.60 -9.18
C ILE A 82 -19.51 2.37 -9.16
N HIS A 83 -20.81 2.55 -9.34
CA HIS A 83 -21.78 1.45 -9.39
C HIS A 83 -21.61 0.52 -10.60
N ARG A 84 -20.85 0.92 -11.63
CA ARG A 84 -20.51 0.05 -12.76
C ARG A 84 -19.42 -0.96 -12.42
N PHE A 85 -18.55 -0.62 -11.45
CA PHE A 85 -17.41 -1.43 -11.05
C PHE A 85 -17.67 -2.23 -9.77
N PHE A 86 -18.57 -1.76 -8.91
CA PHE A 86 -18.84 -2.37 -7.61
C PHE A 86 -20.34 -2.58 -7.38
N ASN A 87 -20.67 -3.76 -6.86
CA ASN A 87 -22.03 -4.02 -6.40
C ASN A 87 -22.29 -3.36 -5.03
N ARG A 88 -23.56 -3.29 -4.64
CA ARG A 88 -24.00 -2.67 -3.38
C ARG A 88 -23.34 -3.30 -2.15
N ALA A 89 -23.25 -4.62 -2.08
CA ALA A 89 -22.66 -5.31 -0.92
C ALA A 89 -21.16 -4.97 -0.74
N THR A 90 -20.44 -4.73 -1.83
CA THR A 90 -19.06 -4.24 -1.76
C THR A 90 -19.01 -2.80 -1.27
N LEU A 91 -19.87 -1.91 -1.78
CA LEU A 91 -19.92 -0.51 -1.38
C LEU A 91 -20.41 -0.28 0.06
N GLU A 92 -21.05 -1.26 0.67
CA GLU A 92 -21.35 -1.26 2.11
C GLU A 92 -20.07 -1.49 2.95
N GLN A 93 -19.04 -2.14 2.39
CA GLN A 93 -17.80 -2.50 3.09
C GLN A 93 -16.64 -1.56 2.80
N ILE A 94 -16.64 -0.92 1.63
CA ILE A 94 -15.55 -0.05 1.18
C ILE A 94 -16.06 1.29 0.66
N VAL A 95 -15.22 2.31 0.77
CA VAL A 95 -15.43 3.63 0.18
C VAL A 95 -14.34 3.83 -0.88
N PRO A 96 -14.64 3.63 -2.18
CA PRO A 96 -13.65 3.73 -3.24
C PRO A 96 -13.62 5.11 -3.91
N ASP A 97 -12.42 5.60 -4.18
CA ASP A 97 -12.14 6.72 -5.08
C ASP A 97 -11.40 6.17 -6.31
N CYS A 98 -11.93 6.41 -7.51
CA CYS A 98 -11.45 5.75 -8.72
C CYS A 98 -11.19 6.71 -9.88
N VAL A 99 -10.24 6.34 -10.73
CA VAL A 99 -10.17 6.81 -12.12
C VAL A 99 -10.48 5.65 -13.05
N HIS A 100 -11.21 5.91 -14.13
CA HIS A 100 -11.69 4.86 -15.00
C HIS A 100 -11.75 5.28 -16.46
N ASP A 101 -11.76 4.28 -17.34
CA ASP A 101 -12.20 4.39 -18.73
C ASP A 101 -13.35 3.40 -18.99
N LYS A 102 -13.65 3.12 -20.25
CA LYS A 102 -14.73 2.20 -20.62
C LYS A 102 -14.44 0.73 -20.27
N ALA A 103 -13.19 0.36 -20.06
CA ALA A 103 -12.75 -1.02 -19.88
C ALA A 103 -12.38 -1.35 -18.43
N PHE A 104 -11.84 -0.40 -17.66
CA PHE A 104 -11.43 -0.67 -16.29
C PHE A 104 -11.41 0.58 -15.40
N ALA A 105 -11.31 0.35 -14.09
CA ALA A 105 -11.06 1.38 -13.08
C ALA A 105 -9.83 1.03 -12.23
N PHE A 106 -9.02 2.02 -11.91
CA PHE A 106 -8.06 1.96 -10.80
C PHE A 106 -8.62 2.73 -9.62
N CYS A 107 -8.62 2.09 -8.45
CA CYS A 107 -9.30 2.61 -7.27
C CYS A 107 -8.40 2.53 -6.04
N ARG A 108 -8.38 3.60 -5.26
CA ARG A 108 -8.03 3.58 -3.83
C ARG A 108 -9.31 3.32 -3.07
N TYR A 109 -9.26 2.54 -1.99
CA TYR A 109 -10.41 2.40 -1.10
C TYR A 109 -10.02 2.43 0.38
N ALA A 110 -10.93 2.96 1.19
CA ALA A 110 -10.94 2.81 2.64
C ALA A 110 -11.99 1.77 3.04
N LEU A 111 -11.87 1.20 4.24
CA LEU A 111 -12.92 0.37 4.81
C LEU A 111 -13.99 1.27 5.44
N THR A 112 -15.26 0.89 5.32
CA THR A 112 -16.36 1.59 6.00
C THR A 112 -16.10 1.62 7.51
N GLY A 113 -16.02 2.81 8.10
CA GLY A 113 -15.70 3.00 9.52
C GLY A 113 -14.20 3.01 9.86
N ASN A 114 -13.30 2.80 8.89
CA ASN A 114 -11.86 2.96 9.06
C ASN A 114 -11.24 3.72 7.88
N SER A 115 -11.28 5.05 7.99
CA SER A 115 -10.73 5.98 6.99
C SER A 115 -9.21 6.08 6.98
N LEU A 116 -8.49 5.39 7.88
CA LEU A 116 -7.03 5.32 7.87
C LEU A 116 -6.53 4.15 7.01
N PHE A 117 -7.34 3.11 6.84
CA PHE A 117 -7.03 2.02 5.94
C PHE A 117 -6.92 2.54 4.49
N ARG A 118 -5.97 1.98 3.75
CA ARG A 118 -5.74 2.26 2.34
C ARG A 118 -5.50 0.94 1.61
N GLY A 119 -6.40 0.60 0.71
CA GLY A 119 -6.21 -0.50 -0.23
C GLY A 119 -6.33 -0.01 -1.66
N TYR A 120 -5.85 -0.82 -2.60
CA TYR A 120 -5.90 -0.50 -4.02
C TYR A 120 -6.48 -1.67 -4.83
N LEU A 121 -7.28 -1.33 -5.84
CA LEU A 121 -7.90 -2.28 -6.76
C LEU A 121 -7.69 -1.84 -8.20
N LEU A 122 -7.52 -2.81 -9.09
CA LEU A 122 -7.79 -2.65 -10.51
C LEU A 122 -9.03 -3.47 -10.84
N VAL A 123 -10.10 -2.83 -11.29
CA VAL A 123 -11.37 -3.49 -11.62
C VAL A 123 -11.55 -3.49 -13.12
N ALA A 124 -11.43 -4.65 -13.75
CA ALA A 124 -11.68 -4.82 -15.18
C ALA A 124 -13.15 -5.13 -15.42
N LEU A 125 -13.78 -4.46 -16.37
CA LEU A 125 -15.11 -4.80 -16.85
C LEU A 125 -15.00 -5.93 -17.87
N THR A 126 -15.83 -6.96 -17.70
CA THR A 126 -15.98 -8.05 -18.66
C THR A 126 -17.45 -8.17 -19.04
N GLU A 127 -17.75 -8.97 -20.06
CA GLU A 127 -19.13 -9.22 -20.49
C GLU A 127 -19.99 -9.86 -19.39
N ALA A 128 -19.38 -10.67 -18.52
CA ALA A 128 -20.11 -11.36 -17.46
C ALA A 128 -20.27 -10.49 -16.20
N GLN A 129 -19.16 -10.01 -15.64
CA GLN A 129 -19.14 -9.19 -14.42
C GLN A 129 -17.79 -8.49 -14.22
N PRO A 130 -17.72 -7.44 -13.38
CA PRO A 130 -16.45 -6.83 -12.99
C PRO A 130 -15.52 -7.82 -12.29
N ILE A 131 -14.24 -7.81 -12.65
CA ILE A 131 -13.18 -8.60 -12.02
C ILE A 131 -12.27 -7.65 -11.24
N SER A 132 -12.25 -7.80 -9.92
CA SER A 132 -11.42 -7.00 -9.03
C SER A 132 -10.08 -7.68 -8.75
N LEU A 133 -8.98 -7.05 -9.17
CA LEU A 133 -7.62 -7.42 -8.83
C LEU A 133 -7.16 -6.58 -7.64
N ARG A 134 -6.68 -7.25 -6.59
CA ARG A 134 -6.05 -6.56 -5.46
C ARG A 134 -4.67 -6.09 -5.85
N LEU A 135 -4.33 -4.87 -5.46
CA LEU A 135 -3.03 -4.27 -5.73
C LEU A 135 -2.32 -3.93 -4.42
N ALA A 136 -1.04 -4.23 -4.36
CA ALA A 136 -0.13 -3.71 -3.35
C ALA A 136 0.70 -2.60 -3.98
N LYS A 137 0.67 -1.40 -3.40
CA LYS A 137 1.52 -0.31 -3.85
C LYS A 137 2.98 -0.68 -3.59
N ILE A 138 3.77 -0.69 -4.65
CA ILE A 138 5.22 -0.82 -4.59
C ILE A 138 5.76 0.53 -4.16
N VAL A 139 5.84 0.72 -2.86
CA VAL A 139 6.60 1.82 -2.27
C VAL A 139 8.07 1.45 -2.43
N LYS A 140 8.99 2.42 -2.36
CA LYS A 140 10.44 2.18 -2.41
C LYS A 140 10.98 1.30 -1.25
N ASP A 141 10.09 0.67 -0.50
CA ASP A 141 10.28 -0.29 0.59
C ASP A 141 9.09 -1.29 0.69
N GLN A 142 8.73 -2.04 -0.38
CA GLN A 142 8.02 -3.37 -0.41
C GLN A 142 7.11 -3.51 -1.67
N PRO A 143 6.87 -4.71 -2.26
CA PRO A 143 7.20 -6.07 -1.80
C PRO A 143 8.33 -6.73 -2.60
N LYS A 144 9.08 -7.59 -1.92
CA LYS A 144 10.25 -8.27 -2.48
C LYS A 144 9.85 -9.65 -3.05
N ALA A 145 10.41 -10.02 -4.19
CA ALA A 145 10.10 -11.28 -4.88
C ALA A 145 10.21 -12.50 -3.92
N PRO A 146 9.52 -13.63 -4.18
CA PRO A 146 9.55 -14.81 -3.30
C PRO A 146 10.96 -15.28 -2.90
N GLU A 147 11.92 -15.15 -3.82
CA GLU A 147 13.34 -15.44 -3.58
C GLU A 147 13.96 -14.53 -2.51
N VAL A 148 13.65 -13.24 -2.54
CA VAL A 148 14.14 -12.26 -1.56
C VAL A 148 13.48 -12.50 -0.19
N LEU A 149 12.20 -12.88 -0.16
CA LEU A 149 11.55 -13.26 1.10
C LEU A 149 12.18 -14.53 1.71
N ALA A 150 12.52 -15.51 0.87
CA ALA A 150 13.22 -16.71 1.30
C ALA A 150 14.63 -16.39 1.84
N ALA A 151 15.38 -15.54 1.14
CA ALA A 151 16.69 -15.06 1.58
C ALA A 151 16.62 -14.26 2.89
N ALA A 152 15.63 -13.37 3.04
CA ALA A 152 15.39 -12.62 4.27
C ALA A 152 15.06 -13.54 5.46
N LYS A 153 14.22 -14.55 5.24
CA LYS A 153 13.92 -15.57 6.25
C LYS A 153 15.18 -16.36 6.64
N GLN A 154 16.00 -16.74 5.67
CA GLN A 154 17.27 -17.45 5.93
C GLN A 154 18.23 -16.58 6.75
N ASN A 155 18.39 -15.30 6.39
CA ASN A 155 19.23 -14.36 7.12
C ASN A 155 18.69 -14.08 8.54
N TYR A 156 17.38 -13.99 8.71
CA TYR A 156 16.75 -13.94 10.04
C TYR A 156 17.09 -15.17 10.88
N GLN A 157 16.98 -16.37 10.30
CA GLN A 157 17.28 -17.63 10.98
C GLN A 157 18.76 -17.78 11.35
N ARG A 158 19.66 -17.16 10.59
CA ARG A 158 21.11 -17.28 10.79
C ARG A 158 21.61 -16.61 12.07
N SER A 159 20.99 -15.51 12.51
CA SER A 159 21.44 -14.80 13.74
C SER A 159 20.31 -14.09 14.49
N CYS A 160 19.38 -13.44 13.79
CA CYS A 160 18.35 -12.59 14.40
C CYS A 160 17.38 -13.39 15.29
N VAL A 161 17.05 -14.61 14.89
CA VAL A 161 16.10 -15.49 15.58
C VAL A 161 16.49 -15.78 17.04
N VAL A 162 17.80 -15.81 17.34
CA VAL A 162 18.33 -16.13 18.67
C VAL A 162 17.76 -15.19 19.74
N CYS A 163 17.65 -13.90 19.41
CA CYS A 163 17.09 -12.90 20.32
C CYS A 163 15.62 -12.62 20.03
N HIS A 164 15.25 -12.51 18.76
CA HIS A 164 13.92 -12.05 18.36
C HIS A 164 12.83 -13.13 18.40
N LEU A 165 13.14 -14.41 18.57
CA LEU A 165 12.10 -15.43 18.76
C LEU A 165 11.49 -15.35 20.17
N VAL A 166 12.35 -15.24 21.19
CA VAL A 166 11.96 -15.33 22.61
C VAL A 166 11.98 -13.99 23.34
N GLY A 167 12.53 -12.95 22.70
CA GLY A 167 12.67 -11.62 23.29
C GLY A 167 13.87 -11.52 24.23
N ALA A 168 14.94 -12.27 23.93
CA ALA A 168 16.16 -12.25 24.73
C ALA A 168 16.71 -10.83 24.82
N VAL A 169 17.30 -10.47 25.97
CA VAL A 169 17.89 -9.14 26.23
C VAL A 169 16.96 -7.95 25.91
N GLY A 170 15.63 -8.15 25.96
CA GLY A 170 14.64 -7.12 25.65
C GLY A 170 14.40 -6.88 24.16
N ALA A 171 14.81 -7.83 23.30
CA ALA A 171 14.52 -7.78 21.88
C ALA A 171 13.00 -7.86 21.61
N PRO A 172 12.45 -7.11 20.64
CA PRO A 172 11.06 -7.25 20.25
C PRO A 172 10.82 -8.61 19.58
N ARG A 173 9.85 -9.38 20.08
CA ARG A 173 9.59 -10.72 19.55
C ARG A 173 8.94 -10.65 18.17
N THR A 174 9.50 -11.36 17.20
CA THR A 174 8.87 -11.58 15.90
C THR A 174 7.52 -12.26 16.12
N GLY A 175 6.47 -11.80 15.42
CA GLY A 175 5.09 -12.28 15.59
C GLY A 175 4.32 -11.71 16.79
N ARG A 176 4.90 -10.83 17.62
CA ARG A 176 4.24 -10.31 18.84
C ARG A 176 3.92 -8.82 18.74
N LEU A 177 2.71 -8.48 18.31
CA LEU A 177 2.22 -7.09 18.16
C LEU A 177 2.56 -6.17 19.35
N ASP A 178 2.38 -6.65 20.58
CA ASP A 178 2.63 -5.86 21.80
C ASP A 178 4.06 -5.29 21.88
N ASP A 179 5.04 -6.04 21.36
CA ASP A 179 6.45 -5.63 21.38
C ASP A 179 6.77 -4.60 20.26
N TRP A 180 5.91 -4.53 19.23
CA TRP A 180 6.12 -3.72 18.02
C TRP A 180 5.27 -2.45 17.96
N GLY A 181 4.23 -2.31 18.78
CA GLY A 181 3.33 -1.14 18.78
C GLY A 181 4.04 0.23 18.84
N LEU A 182 5.07 0.37 19.69
CA LEU A 182 5.89 1.59 19.78
C LEU A 182 6.79 1.79 18.56
N ARG A 183 7.24 0.71 17.94
CA ARG A 183 8.15 0.70 16.79
C ARG A 183 7.41 1.05 15.51
N TYR A 184 6.16 0.63 15.37
CA TYR A 184 5.29 1.01 14.26
C TYR A 184 5.02 2.52 14.17
N ARG A 185 5.16 3.26 15.28
CA ARG A 185 5.06 4.72 15.28
C ARG A 185 6.27 5.43 14.68
N GLN A 186 7.37 4.72 14.46
CA GLN A 186 8.57 5.27 13.85
C GLN A 186 8.53 5.11 12.31
N PRO A 187 9.20 5.99 11.56
CA PRO A 187 9.52 5.73 10.17
C PRO A 187 10.30 4.41 10.03
N THR A 188 10.01 3.59 9.02
CA THR A 188 10.71 2.29 8.83
C THR A 188 12.22 2.48 8.69
N GLU A 189 12.67 3.59 8.09
CA GLU A 189 14.08 3.97 7.98
C GLU A 189 14.81 4.00 9.34
N VAL A 190 14.13 4.39 10.42
CA VAL A 190 14.72 4.37 11.76
C VAL A 190 14.98 2.92 12.22
N LEU A 191 14.08 1.99 11.88
CA LEU A 191 14.26 0.57 12.20
C LEU A 191 15.41 -0.03 11.40
N TYR A 192 15.54 0.35 10.12
CA TYR A 192 16.67 -0.07 9.28
C TYR A 192 17.99 0.45 9.84
N GLN A 193 18.06 1.73 10.19
CA GLN A 193 19.29 2.33 10.70
C GLN A 193 19.73 1.66 12.01
N HIS A 194 18.80 1.41 12.93
CA HIS A 194 19.09 0.68 14.17
C HIS A 194 19.57 -0.75 13.93
N ALA A 195 19.09 -1.44 12.89
CA ALA A 195 19.59 -2.75 12.53
C ALA A 195 21.00 -2.67 11.95
N ILE A 196 21.28 -1.70 11.07
CA ILE A 196 22.56 -1.51 10.39
C ILE A 196 23.65 -1.13 11.41
N GLU A 197 23.42 -0.07 12.18
CA GLU A 197 24.39 0.51 13.10
C GLU A 197 24.44 -0.20 14.46
N GLY A 198 23.42 -0.98 14.78
CA GLY A 198 23.22 -1.54 16.11
C GLY A 198 22.46 -0.57 17.02
N PHE A 199 21.69 -1.14 17.94
CA PHE A 199 20.87 -0.36 18.86
C PHE A 199 20.61 -1.12 20.15
N LYS A 200 20.94 -0.51 21.29
CA LYS A 200 20.89 -1.15 22.62
C LYS A 200 21.69 -2.47 22.61
N ALA A 201 21.07 -3.57 22.98
CA ALA A 201 21.68 -4.90 22.99
C ALA A 201 21.73 -5.57 21.61
N CYS A 202 21.13 -4.97 20.57
CA CYS A 202 21.24 -5.49 19.21
C CYS A 202 22.58 -5.05 18.60
N PRO A 203 23.48 -5.99 18.25
CA PRO A 203 24.75 -5.63 17.62
C PRO A 203 24.56 -5.06 16.21
N PRO A 204 25.53 -4.28 15.70
CA PRO A 204 25.53 -3.84 14.30
C PRO A 204 25.32 -5.02 13.34
N ARG A 205 24.47 -4.82 12.34
CA ARG A 205 24.07 -5.85 11.35
C ARG A 205 23.58 -7.16 11.96
N GLY A 206 22.99 -7.11 13.17
CA GLY A 206 22.51 -8.31 13.87
C GLY A 206 23.61 -9.35 14.13
N GLY A 207 24.88 -8.92 14.19
CA GLY A 207 26.03 -9.79 14.42
C GLY A 207 26.52 -10.53 13.17
N ILE A 208 26.03 -10.20 11.98
CA ILE A 208 26.50 -10.75 10.70
C ILE A 208 27.12 -9.63 9.85
N PRO A 209 28.44 -9.40 9.95
CA PRO A 209 29.10 -8.31 9.22
C PRO A 209 28.95 -8.37 7.70
N SER A 210 28.78 -9.58 7.15
CA SER A 210 28.67 -9.82 5.71
C SER A 210 27.33 -9.43 5.09
N LEU A 211 26.28 -9.17 5.88
CA LEU A 211 24.98 -8.76 5.32
C LEU A 211 25.08 -7.36 4.72
N THR A 212 24.68 -7.18 3.48
CA THR A 212 24.52 -5.86 2.88
C THR A 212 23.38 -5.09 3.57
N ASP A 213 23.39 -3.76 3.44
CA ASP A 213 22.33 -2.93 4.02
C ASP A 213 20.95 -3.30 3.43
N GLN A 214 20.92 -3.69 2.16
CA GLN A 214 19.70 -4.16 1.51
C GLN A 214 19.20 -5.47 2.13
N GLU A 215 20.05 -6.49 2.25
CA GLU A 215 19.67 -7.77 2.87
C GLU A 215 19.19 -7.57 4.31
N LEU A 216 19.76 -6.61 5.03
CA LEU A 216 19.33 -6.30 6.40
C LEU A 216 17.96 -5.61 6.45
N ARG A 217 17.70 -4.68 5.52
CA ARG A 217 16.36 -4.09 5.33
C ARG A 217 15.33 -5.18 5.01
N ASP A 218 15.69 -6.15 4.18
CA ASP A 218 14.84 -7.31 3.85
C ASP A 218 14.51 -8.14 5.09
N VAL A 219 15.47 -8.36 5.99
CA VAL A 219 15.25 -9.07 7.27
C VAL A 219 14.31 -8.28 8.19
N VAL A 220 14.50 -6.96 8.30
CA VAL A 220 13.61 -6.10 9.11
C VAL A 220 12.17 -6.17 8.59
N ASP A 221 12.00 -6.07 7.27
CA ASP A 221 10.68 -6.20 6.64
C ASP A 221 10.04 -7.56 6.86
N TYR A 222 10.83 -8.64 6.74
CA TYR A 222 10.36 -9.98 7.05
C TYR A 222 9.80 -10.05 8.48
N MET A 223 10.50 -9.47 9.45
CA MET A 223 10.07 -9.45 10.85
C MET A 223 8.80 -8.62 11.06
N LEU A 224 8.68 -7.45 10.42
CA LEU A 224 7.50 -6.59 10.46
C LEU A 224 6.27 -7.27 9.84
N ALA A 225 6.46 -8.00 8.74
CA ALA A 225 5.39 -8.76 8.10
C ALA A 225 4.84 -9.88 9.00
N GLN A 226 5.70 -10.50 9.82
CA GLN A 226 5.24 -11.51 10.79
C GLN A 226 4.43 -10.91 11.95
N THR A 227 4.60 -9.63 12.26
CA THR A 227 4.04 -9.00 13.46
C THR A 227 2.72 -8.30 13.22
N GLY A 228 2.07 -8.46 12.06
CA GLY A 228 0.86 -7.73 11.66
C GLY A 228 1.23 -6.58 10.74
N ASN A 229 0.82 -6.71 9.47
CA ASN A 229 1.33 -5.96 8.33
C ASN A 229 1.39 -4.43 8.52
N ARG A 230 2.47 -3.80 8.02
CA ARG A 230 2.48 -2.40 7.57
C ARG A 230 2.22 -2.37 6.07
#